data_AF-A0A2W7B273-F1
#
_entry.id   AF-A0A2W7B273-F1
#
_cell.length_a   1.000
_cell.length_b   1.000
_cell.length_c   1.000
_cell.angle_alpha   90.00
_cell.angle_beta   90.00
_cell.angle_gamma   90.00
#
_symmetry.space_group_name_H-M   'P 1'
#
loop_
_entity.id
_entity.type
_entity.pdbx_description
1 polymer ?
#
loop_
_entity_poly.entity_id
_entity_poly.type
_entity_poly.pdbx_seq_one_letter_code
_entity_poly.pdbx_strand_id
1 'polypeptide(L)'
;MFNWGVLTAKVFEVGMTVIEIDDVAKSIRQFFSNTVFGKGETHQSEDENVIALVLRNNSDAMQYFADAQMQLAEVQQQQNDLKKTELMINVALAQKERDLKAQLSELWRDLKRELQQNDLKSRQDLQFRQIQADWDKIKLPTIFSRQELESLAQDSDRPLFVCAKMQITEGCPDYFRTELVSDAESQIKKFANLVFQGDVRFYSRFFGDENIFDANAAQLKSILPNVPFVMSFSKITRRKAYFHYQLWGSRSAEILKGNFDVELPWREVAQQIRDEASEAINDDDLYEIIGDWLTTLQKIYALFLVDLYAIVDGDDPFYSIKLDSVSFGVPKQTASQYIQPLAEILQRVQNERIESFNEQLRRQQEEEEQRNRQEELKRQENLCNQKAKAERIRQEELCLRQEESARKEAERKRLAGFKSKYQKLDDFLSSQKWREADYLTREIILNVANRTSQGSLDKASIKAVPSEDLQAIDHLWVHHSKSKFGFSVQKTLWIDCGGMIGVYDYTVFKKFAAKVGWYSHRNIDWVTYTAFMNDTLNAKNALSASLPLSGLGLSGSNVFMIGGTDLAILFSHLNTCGL
;
A
#
# COMPACT_ATOMS: atom_id res chain seq x y z
N MET A 1 25.99 -38.06 60.29
CA MET A 1 25.68 -36.85 59.48
C MET A 1 25.13 -37.38 58.17
N PHE A 2 23.80 -37.53 58.11
CA PHE A 2 23.09 -38.19 57.01
C PHE A 2 23.20 -37.32 55.75
N ASN A 3 23.59 -37.89 54.61
CA ASN A 3 23.75 -37.14 53.36
C ASN A 3 22.39 -36.96 52.68
N TRP A 4 21.66 -35.92 53.11
CA TRP A 4 20.33 -35.55 52.62
C TRP A 4 20.20 -35.51 51.09
N GLY A 5 21.25 -35.06 50.39
CA GLY A 5 21.23 -34.94 48.92
C GLY A 5 21.14 -36.29 48.17
N VAL A 6 21.69 -37.36 48.74
CA VAL A 6 21.67 -38.70 48.11
C VAL A 6 20.29 -39.34 48.23
N LEU A 7 19.59 -39.08 49.34
CA LEU A 7 18.26 -39.62 49.60
C LEU A 7 17.18 -38.89 48.81
N THR A 8 17.26 -37.56 48.73
CA THR A 8 16.40 -36.76 47.84
C THR A 8 16.64 -37.09 46.37
N ALA A 9 17.85 -37.45 45.95
CA ALA A 9 18.10 -37.86 44.57
C ALA A 9 17.37 -39.18 44.23
N LYS A 10 17.40 -40.15 45.15
CA LYS A 10 16.76 -41.47 44.99
C LYS A 10 15.24 -41.43 44.99
N VAL A 11 14.61 -40.56 45.77
CA VAL A 11 13.14 -40.36 45.76
C VAL A 11 12.60 -40.06 44.37
N PHE A 12 13.40 -39.38 43.55
CA PHE A 12 13.02 -39.05 42.17
C PHE A 12 13.65 -39.98 41.13
N GLU A 13 14.33 -41.07 41.52
CA GLU A 13 14.74 -42.16 40.62
C GLU A 13 13.68 -43.27 40.52
N VAL A 14 12.79 -43.36 41.52
CA VAL A 14 11.77 -44.42 41.57
C VAL A 14 10.62 -44.10 40.63
N GLY A 15 10.59 -44.84 39.51
CA GLY A 15 9.61 -44.70 38.44
C GLY A 15 8.18 -44.98 38.90
N MET A 16 7.37 -43.93 38.94
CA MET A 16 5.92 -44.03 39.09
C MET A 16 5.24 -43.74 37.76
N THR A 17 4.30 -44.61 37.40
CA THR A 17 3.46 -44.51 36.21
C THR A 17 2.71 -43.18 36.27
N VAL A 18 3.04 -42.29 35.34
CA VAL A 18 2.30 -41.07 35.09
C VAL A 18 0.91 -41.46 34.57
N ILE A 19 -0.03 -41.64 35.48
CA ILE A 19 -1.45 -41.79 35.13
C ILE A 19 -1.91 -40.39 34.67
N GLU A 20 -2.39 -40.32 33.43
CA GLU A 20 -3.08 -39.19 32.77
C GLU A 20 -2.30 -38.11 31.98
N ILE A 21 -0.98 -38.21 31.73
CA ILE A 21 -0.38 -37.39 30.64
C ILE A 21 -0.83 -37.88 29.25
N ASP A 22 -1.23 -39.15 29.14
CA ASP A 22 -1.73 -39.73 27.89
C ASP A 22 -3.08 -39.13 27.44
N ASP A 23 -3.91 -38.60 28.35
CA ASP A 23 -5.20 -37.99 28.01
C ASP A 23 -5.09 -36.50 27.63
N VAL A 24 -4.08 -35.79 28.14
CA VAL A 24 -3.67 -34.48 27.62
C VAL A 24 -3.04 -34.64 26.24
N ALA A 25 -2.13 -35.60 26.08
CA ALA A 25 -1.53 -35.94 24.80
C ALA A 25 -2.55 -36.51 23.79
N LYS A 26 -3.62 -37.19 24.23
CA LYS A 26 -4.75 -37.61 23.39
C LYS A 26 -5.69 -36.46 23.07
N SER A 27 -6.00 -35.57 24.01
CA SER A 27 -6.88 -34.41 23.75
C SER A 27 -6.24 -33.41 22.77
N ILE A 28 -4.92 -33.20 22.87
CA ILE A 28 -4.12 -32.44 21.91
C ILE A 28 -4.02 -33.18 20.57
N ARG A 29 -3.79 -34.51 20.59
CA ARG A 29 -3.83 -35.34 19.37
C ARG A 29 -5.21 -35.32 18.70
N GLN A 30 -6.32 -35.30 19.42
CA GLN A 30 -7.66 -35.37 18.84
C GLN A 30 -8.12 -34.01 18.29
N PHE A 31 -7.58 -32.91 18.80
CA PHE A 31 -7.79 -31.56 18.26
C PHE A 31 -7.05 -31.35 16.93
N PHE A 32 -5.88 -31.97 16.72
CA PHE A 32 -5.07 -31.79 15.49
C PHE A 32 -4.95 -33.02 14.58
N SER A 33 -5.37 -34.23 15.00
CA SER A 33 -5.38 -35.45 14.18
C SER A 33 -6.29 -35.38 12.95
N ASN A 34 -7.15 -34.37 12.83
CA ASN A 34 -7.93 -34.14 11.61
C ASN A 34 -7.13 -33.45 10.50
N THR A 35 -5.86 -33.12 10.74
CA THR A 35 -5.03 -32.39 9.77
C THR A 35 -3.60 -32.95 9.81
N VAL A 36 -3.27 -33.77 8.79
CA VAL A 36 -1.95 -33.70 8.10
C VAL A 36 -0.78 -34.50 8.74
N PHE A 37 -0.66 -35.76 8.29
CA PHE A 37 0.54 -36.63 8.11
C PHE A 37 1.26 -37.20 9.36
N GLY A 38 1.87 -38.40 9.37
CA GLY A 38 2.41 -39.27 8.32
C GLY A 38 3.92 -39.49 8.57
N LYS A 39 4.29 -40.63 9.19
CA LYS A 39 5.63 -40.95 9.73
C LYS A 39 6.73 -41.15 8.66
N GLY A 40 7.98 -40.87 9.04
CA GLY A 40 9.19 -41.36 8.36
C GLY A 40 10.37 -41.52 9.34
N GLU A 41 11.01 -42.69 9.32
CA GLU A 41 12.14 -43.12 10.15
C GLU A 41 13.50 -42.89 9.48
N THR A 42 14.57 -42.86 10.28
CA THR A 42 16.00 -42.68 9.92
C THR A 42 16.78 -43.99 9.94
N HIS A 43 17.81 -44.13 9.08
CA HIS A 43 18.81 -45.21 9.15
C HIS A 43 20.26 -44.68 9.10
N GLN A 44 21.14 -45.37 9.85
CA GLN A 44 22.60 -45.26 9.94
C GLN A 44 23.31 -46.13 8.90
N SER A 45 24.59 -45.87 8.60
CA SER A 45 25.63 -46.93 8.57
C SER A 45 27.06 -46.39 8.70
N GLU A 46 27.90 -47.21 9.36
CA GLU A 46 29.38 -47.29 9.38
C GLU A 46 29.90 -47.71 7.98
N ASP A 47 31.18 -47.84 7.62
CA ASP A 47 32.49 -47.97 8.26
C ASP A 47 33.56 -47.85 7.14
N GLU A 48 34.84 -47.66 7.45
CA GLU A 48 35.96 -48.46 6.91
C GLU A 48 37.34 -47.82 7.12
N ASN A 49 38.31 -48.72 7.26
CA ASN A 49 39.53 -48.60 8.01
C ASN A 49 40.70 -49.10 7.13
N VAL A 50 41.92 -48.71 7.51
CA VAL A 50 43.20 -49.34 7.14
C VAL A 50 43.79 -48.96 5.76
N ILE A 51 44.98 -48.35 5.76
CA ILE A 51 46.26 -48.99 5.42
C ILE A 51 47.39 -47.99 5.67
N ALA A 52 48.10 -48.23 6.77
CA ALA A 52 49.46 -47.76 7.00
C ALA A 52 50.40 -48.91 6.65
N LEU A 53 51.19 -48.78 5.59
CA LEU A 53 52.51 -49.40 5.43
C LEU A 53 53.13 -48.90 4.11
N VAL A 54 54.46 -48.81 4.08
CA VAL A 54 55.33 -48.39 2.95
C VAL A 54 55.71 -46.90 2.95
N LEU A 55 56.51 -46.48 3.94
CA LEU A 55 57.46 -45.38 3.78
C LEU A 55 58.75 -45.69 4.54
N ARG A 56 59.65 -46.44 3.89
CA ARG A 56 61.07 -46.51 4.28
C ARG A 56 61.91 -46.71 3.02
N ASN A 57 62.09 -45.62 2.27
CA ASN A 57 63.18 -45.32 1.33
C ASN A 57 62.70 -44.21 0.37
N ASN A 58 63.01 -42.95 0.67
CA ASN A 58 63.27 -41.88 -0.30
C ASN A 58 63.40 -40.55 0.46
N SER A 59 64.59 -39.95 0.49
CA SER A 59 64.79 -38.61 1.07
C SER A 59 63.96 -37.55 0.34
N ASP A 60 63.72 -37.73 -0.96
CA ASP A 60 62.85 -36.86 -1.75
C ASP A 60 61.39 -36.99 -1.30
N ALA A 61 60.94 -38.20 -0.95
CA ALA A 61 59.60 -38.43 -0.43
C ALA A 61 59.40 -37.82 0.96
N MET A 62 60.44 -37.71 1.80
CA MET A 62 60.36 -36.98 3.07
C MET A 62 60.26 -35.47 2.87
N GLN A 63 60.87 -34.93 1.82
CA GLN A 63 60.75 -33.50 1.49
C GLN A 63 59.38 -33.18 0.89
N TYR A 64 58.88 -34.03 -0.03
CA TYR A 64 57.49 -33.96 -0.49
C TYR A 64 56.48 -34.20 0.64
N PHE A 65 56.78 -35.05 1.61
CA PHE A 65 55.93 -35.26 2.78
C PHE A 65 55.95 -34.07 3.73
N ALA A 66 57.11 -33.43 3.94
CA ALA A 66 57.21 -32.20 4.72
C ALA A 66 56.46 -31.04 4.05
N ASP A 67 56.62 -30.88 2.73
CA ASP A 67 55.88 -29.89 1.94
C ASP A 67 54.38 -30.19 1.93
N ALA A 68 53.99 -31.46 1.79
CA ALA A 68 52.59 -31.89 1.89
C ALA A 68 52.02 -31.71 3.30
N GLN A 69 52.80 -31.91 4.37
CA GLN A 69 52.38 -31.64 5.74
C GLN A 69 52.23 -30.14 6.00
N MET A 70 53.09 -29.32 5.41
CA MET A 70 53.01 -27.86 5.51
C MET A 70 51.79 -27.33 4.73
N GLN A 71 51.54 -27.85 3.52
CA GLN A 71 50.33 -27.57 2.75
C GLN A 71 49.07 -28.07 3.48
N LEU A 72 49.12 -29.25 4.10
CA LEU A 72 48.00 -29.78 4.89
C LEU A 72 47.74 -28.90 6.12
N ALA A 73 48.77 -28.42 6.80
CA ALA A 73 48.64 -27.47 7.91
C ALA A 73 48.05 -26.14 7.44
N GLU A 74 48.46 -25.64 6.27
CA GLU A 74 47.93 -24.42 5.67
C GLU A 74 46.46 -24.57 5.25
N VAL A 75 46.09 -25.70 4.65
CA VAL A 75 44.70 -26.06 4.32
C VAL A 75 43.87 -26.23 5.60
N GLN A 76 44.43 -26.83 6.64
CA GLN A 76 43.75 -26.99 7.94
C GLN A 76 43.52 -25.62 8.62
N GLN A 77 44.50 -24.71 8.52
CA GLN A 77 44.38 -23.33 9.00
C GLN A 77 43.28 -22.60 8.22
N GLN A 78 43.29 -22.69 6.89
CA GLN A 78 42.24 -22.11 6.03
C GLN A 78 40.85 -22.69 6.34
N GLN A 79 40.74 -23.99 6.59
CA GLN A 79 39.48 -24.63 7.02
C GLN A 79 39.02 -24.13 8.39
N ASN A 80 39.93 -23.94 9.33
CA ASN A 80 39.60 -23.39 10.65
C ASN A 80 39.15 -21.93 10.54
N ASP A 81 39.79 -21.12 9.69
CA ASP A 81 39.38 -19.74 9.43
C ASP A 81 38.03 -19.67 8.71
N LEU A 82 37.79 -20.56 7.74
CA LEU A 82 36.48 -20.73 7.09
C LEU A 82 35.39 -21.10 8.10
N LYS A 83 35.62 -22.12 8.95
CA LYS A 83 34.69 -22.49 10.02
C LYS A 83 34.44 -21.35 11.01
N LYS A 84 35.47 -20.57 11.33
CA LYS A 84 35.33 -19.39 12.20
C LYS A 84 34.47 -18.32 11.53
N THR A 85 34.66 -18.06 10.24
CA THR A 85 33.80 -17.13 9.49
C THR A 85 32.37 -17.63 9.36
N GLU A 86 32.17 -18.93 9.14
CA GLU A 86 30.86 -19.57 9.11
C GLU A 86 30.15 -19.44 10.46
N LEU A 87 30.87 -19.67 11.57
CA LEU A 87 30.34 -19.48 12.92
C LEU A 87 29.96 -18.01 13.19
N MET A 88 30.80 -17.06 12.76
CA MET A 88 30.49 -15.63 12.89
C MET A 88 29.25 -15.23 12.08
N ILE A 89 29.11 -15.73 10.85
CA ILE A 89 27.93 -15.50 10.01
C ILE A 89 26.70 -16.11 10.69
N ASN A 90 26.78 -17.34 11.18
CA ASN A 90 25.66 -18.01 11.85
C ASN A 90 25.22 -17.28 13.13
N VAL A 91 26.18 -16.78 13.92
CA VAL A 91 25.87 -15.95 15.11
C VAL A 91 25.20 -14.63 14.70
N ALA A 92 25.70 -13.96 13.66
CA ALA A 92 25.09 -12.72 13.15
C ALA A 92 23.69 -12.96 12.58
N LEU A 93 23.48 -14.10 11.91
CA LEU A 93 22.19 -14.49 11.33
C LEU A 93 21.18 -14.83 12.42
N ALA A 94 21.60 -15.57 13.46
CA ALA A 94 20.80 -15.86 14.64
C ALA A 94 20.45 -14.58 15.42
N GLN A 95 21.36 -13.61 15.51
CA GLN A 95 21.07 -12.32 16.15
C GLN A 95 20.03 -11.53 15.34
N LYS A 96 20.19 -11.47 14.02
CA LYS A 96 19.23 -10.79 13.13
C LYS A 96 17.85 -11.46 13.17
N GLU A 97 17.81 -12.78 13.27
CA GLU A 97 16.57 -13.53 13.44
C GLU A 97 15.89 -13.20 14.78
N ARG A 98 16.65 -13.10 15.88
CA ARG A 98 16.13 -12.65 17.18
C ARG A 98 15.58 -11.23 17.11
N ASP A 99 16.31 -10.31 16.49
CA ASP A 99 15.90 -8.91 16.38
C ASP A 99 14.61 -8.77 15.54
N LEU A 100 14.52 -9.51 14.43
CA LEU A 100 13.30 -9.58 13.61
C LEU A 100 12.12 -10.17 14.38
N LYS A 101 12.33 -11.26 15.12
CA LYS A 101 11.29 -11.86 15.98
C LYS A 101 10.80 -10.86 17.02
N ALA A 102 11.71 -10.12 17.66
CA ALA A 102 11.35 -9.11 18.66
C ALA A 102 10.49 -7.98 18.06
N GLN A 103 10.89 -7.43 16.90
CA GLN A 103 10.14 -6.38 16.19
C GLN A 103 8.76 -6.86 15.77
N LEU A 104 8.66 -8.11 15.31
CA LEU A 104 7.41 -8.66 14.82
C LEU A 104 6.44 -8.96 16.00
N SER A 105 6.96 -9.49 17.11
CA SER A 105 6.18 -9.65 18.34
C SER A 105 5.67 -8.30 18.88
N GLU A 106 6.41 -7.20 18.70
CA GLU A 106 5.97 -5.85 19.07
C GLU A 106 4.82 -5.33 18.18
N LEU A 107 4.99 -5.39 16.85
CA LEU A 107 3.94 -5.00 15.90
C LEU A 107 2.64 -5.79 16.08
N TRP A 108 2.74 -7.07 16.40
CA TRP A 108 1.58 -7.91 16.64
C TRP A 108 0.84 -7.55 17.94
N ARG A 109 1.57 -7.24 19.02
CA ARG A 109 0.97 -6.73 20.26
C ARG A 109 0.16 -5.47 19.98
N ASP A 110 0.70 -4.56 19.20
CA ASP A 110 0.03 -3.30 18.87
C ASP A 110 -1.21 -3.53 17.98
N LEU A 111 -1.12 -4.38 16.96
CA LEU A 111 -2.25 -4.74 16.11
C LEU A 111 -3.38 -5.43 16.90
N LYS A 112 -3.03 -6.34 17.82
CA LYS A 112 -4.00 -7.03 18.67
C LYS A 112 -4.66 -6.07 19.65
N ARG A 113 -3.91 -5.15 20.27
CA ARG A 113 -4.46 -4.08 21.11
C ARG A 113 -5.45 -3.21 20.35
N GLU A 114 -5.12 -2.80 19.12
CA GLU A 114 -6.02 -1.99 18.27
C GLU A 114 -7.31 -2.75 17.88
N LEU A 115 -7.21 -4.02 17.50
CA LEU A 115 -8.38 -4.84 17.16
C LEU A 115 -9.30 -5.13 18.35
N GLN A 116 -8.75 -5.23 19.56
CA GLN A 116 -9.49 -5.68 20.75
C GLN A 116 -10.13 -4.56 21.58
N GLN A 117 -9.79 -3.28 21.33
CA GLN A 117 -10.22 -2.15 22.17
C GLN A 117 -11.75 -1.97 22.32
N ASN A 118 -12.53 -2.23 21.27
CA ASN A 118 -14.00 -2.04 21.31
C ASN A 118 -14.74 -3.22 21.96
N ASP A 119 -14.19 -4.43 21.85
CA ASP A 119 -14.78 -5.66 22.40
C ASP A 119 -14.46 -5.80 23.90
N LEU A 120 -13.24 -5.43 24.32
CA LEU A 120 -12.85 -5.42 25.74
C LEU A 120 -13.76 -4.53 26.58
N LYS A 121 -14.03 -3.30 26.11
CA LYS A 121 -14.82 -2.33 26.88
C LYS A 121 -16.26 -2.80 27.10
N SER A 122 -16.88 -3.38 26.07
CA SER A 122 -18.25 -3.91 26.15
C SER A 122 -18.33 -5.15 27.05
N ARG A 123 -17.31 -6.01 27.02
CA ARG A 123 -17.21 -7.20 27.89
C ARG A 123 -16.95 -6.82 29.36
N GLN A 124 -16.11 -5.81 29.61
CA GLN A 124 -15.85 -5.28 30.94
C GLN A 124 -17.13 -4.73 31.58
N ASP A 125 -17.92 -3.94 30.85
CA ASP A 125 -19.18 -3.38 31.34
C ASP A 125 -20.22 -4.46 31.72
N LEU A 126 -20.27 -5.57 30.96
CA LEU A 126 -21.13 -6.72 31.27
C LEU A 126 -20.62 -7.49 32.48
N GLN A 127 -19.30 -7.69 32.60
CA GLN A 127 -18.69 -8.36 33.75
C GLN A 127 -18.93 -7.61 35.06
N PHE A 128 -18.84 -6.27 35.09
CA PHE A 128 -19.10 -5.52 36.33
C PHE A 128 -20.53 -5.70 36.83
N ARG A 129 -21.52 -5.71 35.93
CA ARG A 129 -22.92 -5.97 36.30
C ARG A 129 -23.12 -7.39 36.81
N GLN A 130 -22.39 -8.36 36.24
CA GLN A 130 -22.41 -9.76 36.64
C GLN A 130 -21.79 -9.95 38.04
N ILE A 131 -20.59 -9.42 38.26
CA ILE A 131 -19.88 -9.43 39.56
C ILE A 131 -20.78 -8.85 40.65
N GLN A 132 -21.46 -7.72 40.36
CA GLN A 132 -22.41 -7.11 41.28
C GLN A 132 -23.58 -8.05 41.63
N ALA A 133 -24.23 -8.63 40.62
CA ALA A 133 -25.41 -9.48 40.82
C ALA A 133 -25.10 -10.81 41.53
N ASP A 134 -23.90 -11.35 41.31
CA ASP A 134 -23.48 -12.64 41.86
C ASP A 134 -22.85 -12.49 43.25
N TRP A 135 -22.12 -11.41 43.53
CA TRP A 135 -21.61 -11.10 44.88
C TRP A 135 -22.75 -10.88 45.89
N ASP A 136 -23.82 -10.18 45.48
CA ASP A 136 -24.98 -9.93 46.35
C ASP A 136 -25.75 -11.23 46.70
N LYS A 137 -25.48 -12.34 46.00
CA LYS A 137 -26.12 -13.65 46.20
C LYS A 137 -25.24 -14.70 46.88
N ILE A 138 -23.91 -14.52 46.93
CA ILE A 138 -22.95 -15.58 47.28
C ILE A 138 -22.15 -15.22 48.55
N LYS A 139 -22.02 -16.18 49.48
CA LYS A 139 -21.07 -16.12 50.61
C LYS A 139 -19.80 -16.88 50.23
N LEU A 140 -18.91 -16.24 49.47
CA LEU A 140 -17.59 -16.79 49.15
C LEU A 140 -16.59 -16.37 50.25
N PRO A 141 -15.82 -17.30 50.85
CA PRO A 141 -14.86 -16.98 51.89
C PRO A 141 -13.54 -16.45 51.31
N THR A 142 -13.62 -15.49 50.38
CA THR A 142 -12.44 -14.84 49.80
C THR A 142 -11.89 -13.80 50.77
N ILE A 143 -10.56 -13.63 50.80
CA ILE A 143 -9.95 -12.54 51.58
C ILE A 143 -10.12 -11.16 50.91
N PHE A 144 -10.60 -11.16 49.67
CA PHE A 144 -10.82 -9.96 48.87
C PHE A 144 -12.23 -9.40 49.08
N SER A 145 -12.29 -8.08 49.16
CA SER A 145 -13.51 -7.30 49.03
C SER A 145 -14.01 -7.27 47.59
N ARG A 146 -15.26 -6.84 47.41
CA ARG A 146 -15.86 -6.64 46.08
C ARG A 146 -15.02 -5.71 45.19
N GLN A 147 -14.53 -4.59 45.74
CA GLN A 147 -13.75 -3.61 44.98
C GLN A 147 -12.40 -4.19 44.51
N GLU A 148 -11.79 -5.06 45.31
CA GLU A 148 -10.55 -5.72 44.93
C GLU A 148 -10.77 -6.79 43.85
N LEU A 149 -11.90 -7.52 43.89
CA LEU A 149 -12.28 -8.44 42.81
C LEU A 149 -12.61 -7.70 41.51
N GLU A 150 -13.28 -6.54 41.60
CA GLU A 150 -13.52 -5.66 40.45
C GLU A 150 -12.20 -5.15 39.86
N SER A 151 -11.22 -4.79 40.68
CA SER A 151 -9.87 -4.43 40.23
C SER A 151 -9.13 -5.61 39.57
N LEU A 152 -9.28 -6.83 40.11
CA LEU A 152 -8.69 -8.02 39.50
C LEU A 152 -9.30 -8.33 38.13
N ALA A 153 -10.59 -8.08 37.94
CA ALA A 153 -11.29 -8.20 36.66
C ALA A 153 -10.83 -7.16 35.62
N GLN A 154 -10.44 -5.95 36.06
CA GLN A 154 -9.96 -4.89 35.16
C GLN A 154 -8.62 -5.22 34.51
N ASP A 155 -7.70 -5.81 35.27
CA ASP A 155 -6.37 -6.19 34.81
C ASP A 155 -6.42 -7.61 34.19
N SER A 156 -7.19 -7.79 33.11
CA SER A 156 -7.37 -9.09 32.44
C SER A 156 -6.14 -9.54 31.63
N ASP A 157 -5.15 -8.68 31.46
CA ASP A 157 -3.98 -8.94 30.61
C ASP A 157 -3.03 -9.98 31.22
N ARG A 158 -3.15 -10.23 32.53
CA ARG A 158 -2.31 -11.19 33.25
C ARG A 158 -3.12 -12.28 33.93
N PRO A 159 -2.72 -13.55 33.80
CA PRO A 159 -3.39 -14.65 34.46
C PRO A 159 -3.30 -14.52 35.97
N LEU A 160 -4.39 -14.90 36.63
CA LEU A 160 -4.51 -14.94 38.06
C LEU A 160 -4.27 -16.38 38.52
N PHE A 161 -3.17 -16.61 39.24
CA PHE A 161 -2.83 -17.90 39.80
C PHE A 161 -3.05 -17.88 41.31
N VAL A 162 -3.90 -18.78 41.79
CA VAL A 162 -4.34 -18.83 43.17
C VAL A 162 -4.09 -20.21 43.75
N CYS A 163 -3.45 -20.25 44.92
CA CYS A 163 -3.36 -21.47 45.73
C CYS A 163 -4.35 -21.41 46.89
N ALA A 164 -5.19 -22.43 47.00
CA ALA A 164 -5.91 -22.73 48.24
C ALA A 164 -4.97 -23.44 49.23
N LYS A 165 -5.28 -23.30 50.52
CA LYS A 165 -4.55 -24.00 51.58
C LYS A 165 -4.66 -25.52 51.38
N MET A 166 -3.53 -26.21 51.48
CA MET A 166 -3.49 -27.66 51.33
C MET A 166 -4.29 -28.35 52.44
N GLN A 167 -5.19 -29.24 52.05
CA GLN A 167 -6.04 -30.00 52.99
C GLN A 167 -5.40 -31.33 53.33
N ILE A 168 -5.34 -31.68 54.62
CA ILE A 168 -4.66 -32.90 55.07
C ILE A 168 -5.58 -33.68 55.99
N THR A 169 -5.84 -34.94 55.63
CA THR A 169 -6.73 -35.80 56.43
C THR A 169 -6.07 -36.23 57.74
N GLU A 170 -6.87 -36.51 58.77
CA GLU A 170 -6.39 -37.00 60.08
C GLU A 170 -5.55 -38.27 60.00
N GLY A 171 -5.75 -39.11 58.97
CA GLY A 171 -4.98 -40.34 58.75
C GLY A 171 -3.55 -40.13 58.25
N CYS A 172 -3.09 -38.88 58.11
CA CYS A 172 -1.73 -38.52 57.71
C CYS A 172 -0.82 -38.30 58.93
N PRO A 173 0.52 -38.46 58.78
CA PRO A 173 1.50 -38.11 59.80
C PRO A 173 1.32 -36.68 60.33
N ASP A 174 1.68 -36.47 61.60
CA ASP A 174 1.53 -35.15 62.25
C ASP A 174 2.34 -34.07 61.54
N TYR A 175 3.57 -34.39 61.10
CA TYR A 175 4.44 -33.50 60.32
C TYR A 175 3.72 -32.85 59.13
N PHE A 176 2.89 -33.61 58.39
CA PHE A 176 2.14 -33.07 57.27
C PHE A 176 1.18 -31.97 57.71
N ARG A 177 0.49 -32.15 58.84
CA ARG A 177 -0.49 -31.19 59.38
C ARG A 177 0.16 -29.98 60.04
N THR A 178 1.32 -30.15 60.67
CA THR A 178 1.98 -29.10 61.45
C THR A 178 2.94 -28.23 60.62
N GLU A 179 3.77 -28.85 59.78
CA GLU A 179 4.87 -28.16 59.08
C GLU A 179 4.62 -28.04 57.58
N LEU A 180 4.30 -29.15 56.90
CA LEU A 180 4.25 -29.21 55.43
C LEU A 180 3.30 -28.16 54.81
N VAL A 181 2.13 -27.92 55.40
CA VAL A 181 1.17 -26.92 54.88
C VAL A 181 1.79 -25.51 54.85
N SER A 182 2.43 -25.12 55.96
CA SER A 182 3.04 -23.79 56.11
C SER A 182 4.28 -23.63 55.23
N ASP A 183 5.09 -24.69 55.16
CA ASP A 183 6.29 -24.71 54.33
C ASP A 183 5.94 -24.70 52.85
N ALA A 184 4.99 -25.50 52.39
CA ALA A 184 4.54 -25.50 51.00
C ALA A 184 4.00 -24.12 50.59
N GLU A 185 3.17 -23.47 51.43
CA GLU A 185 2.67 -22.10 51.19
C GLU A 185 3.82 -21.09 51.06
N SER A 186 4.80 -21.16 51.97
CA SER A 186 5.95 -20.25 51.98
C SER A 186 6.88 -20.48 50.79
N GLN A 187 7.15 -21.74 50.46
CA GLN A 187 8.03 -22.13 49.36
C GLN A 187 7.42 -21.76 48.01
N ILE A 188 6.13 -22.03 47.77
CA ILE A 188 5.49 -21.68 46.50
C ILE A 188 5.40 -20.17 46.30
N LYS A 189 5.15 -19.40 47.37
CA LYS A 189 5.17 -17.93 47.32
C LYS A 189 6.55 -17.38 46.95
N LYS A 190 7.61 -17.88 47.59
CA LYS A 190 8.99 -17.49 47.27
C LYS A 190 9.34 -17.86 45.83
N PHE A 191 8.96 -19.06 45.39
CA PHE A 191 9.17 -19.53 44.02
C PHE A 191 8.45 -18.66 42.99
N ALA A 192 7.15 -18.40 43.18
CA ALA A 192 6.36 -17.57 42.29
C ALA A 192 6.93 -16.14 42.15
N ASN A 193 7.34 -15.52 43.26
CA ASN A 193 7.95 -14.19 43.24
C ASN A 193 9.27 -14.16 42.44
N LEU A 194 10.05 -15.24 42.50
CA LEU A 194 11.33 -15.34 41.79
C LEU A 194 11.15 -15.65 40.30
N VAL A 195 10.17 -16.48 39.95
CA VAL A 195 10.05 -17.10 38.61
C VAL A 195 8.99 -16.41 37.74
N PHE A 196 7.87 -16.01 38.33
CA PHE A 196 6.76 -15.41 37.57
C PHE A 196 6.97 -13.91 37.34
N GLN A 197 7.75 -13.21 38.19
CA GLN A 197 8.25 -11.82 38.00
C GLN A 197 7.26 -10.79 37.39
N GLY A 198 5.96 -10.92 37.65
CA GLY A 198 4.93 -10.01 37.15
C GLY A 198 4.17 -10.47 35.90
N ASP A 199 4.57 -11.60 35.29
CA ASP A 199 3.85 -12.29 34.20
C ASP A 199 2.52 -12.88 34.68
N VAL A 200 2.45 -13.21 35.97
CA VAL A 200 1.30 -13.84 36.62
C VAL A 200 1.01 -13.12 37.94
N ARG A 201 -0.27 -12.86 38.21
CA ARG A 201 -0.72 -12.38 39.52
C ARG A 201 -0.88 -13.58 40.43
N PHE A 202 0.07 -13.78 41.35
CA PHE A 202 0.11 -14.95 42.21
C PHE A 202 -0.37 -14.65 43.63
N TYR A 203 -1.28 -15.47 44.15
CA TYR A 203 -1.72 -15.43 45.54
C TYR A 203 -1.57 -16.81 46.19
N SER A 204 -0.66 -16.91 47.17
CA SER A 204 -0.50 -18.12 47.99
C SER A 204 -1.69 -18.38 48.91
N ARG A 205 -2.49 -17.34 49.18
CA ARG A 205 -3.68 -17.37 50.01
C ARG A 205 -4.70 -16.40 49.41
N PHE A 206 -5.78 -16.93 48.85
CA PHE A 206 -6.88 -16.14 48.25
C PHE A 206 -8.20 -16.32 49.00
N PHE A 207 -8.33 -17.46 49.68
CA PHE A 207 -9.44 -17.76 50.58
C PHE A 207 -8.97 -17.65 52.03
N GLY A 208 -9.91 -17.45 52.95
CA GLY A 208 -9.65 -17.54 54.39
C GLY A 208 -9.20 -18.94 54.81
N ASP A 209 -9.08 -19.20 56.12
CA ASP A 209 -8.72 -20.53 56.65
C ASP A 209 -9.85 -21.60 56.55
N GLU A 210 -10.74 -21.45 55.56
CA GLU A 210 -11.83 -22.39 55.31
C GLU A 210 -11.43 -23.48 54.30
N ASN A 211 -12.12 -24.63 54.34
CA ASN A 211 -11.94 -25.69 53.37
C ASN A 211 -12.54 -25.28 52.01
N ILE A 212 -11.72 -25.31 50.97
CA ILE A 212 -12.08 -24.94 49.60
C ILE A 212 -12.31 -26.19 48.77
N PHE A 213 -13.40 -26.21 48.01
CA PHE A 213 -13.82 -27.31 47.15
C PHE A 213 -14.17 -26.81 45.74
N ASP A 214 -14.45 -27.74 44.82
CA ASP A 214 -14.83 -27.45 43.43
C ASP A 214 -16.01 -26.47 43.32
N ALA A 215 -16.94 -26.51 44.29
CA ALA A 215 -18.07 -25.60 44.37
C ALA A 215 -17.63 -24.13 44.51
N ASN A 216 -16.55 -23.86 45.26
CA ASN A 216 -16.01 -22.51 45.41
C ASN A 216 -15.36 -22.02 44.11
N ALA A 217 -14.65 -22.90 43.41
CA ALA A 217 -14.04 -22.59 42.12
C ALA A 217 -15.12 -22.33 41.05
N ALA A 218 -16.20 -23.11 41.02
CA ALA A 218 -17.34 -22.88 40.14
C ALA A 218 -18.07 -21.54 40.43
N GLN A 219 -18.24 -21.19 41.70
CA GLN A 219 -18.79 -19.89 42.10
C GLN A 219 -17.86 -18.75 41.65
N LEU A 220 -16.55 -18.88 41.86
CA LEU A 220 -15.59 -17.86 41.44
C LEU A 220 -15.52 -17.71 39.91
N LYS A 221 -15.63 -18.82 39.17
CA LYS A 221 -15.76 -18.82 37.71
C LYS A 221 -17.00 -18.08 37.24
N SER A 222 -18.12 -18.15 37.97
CA SER A 222 -19.32 -17.35 37.62
C SER A 222 -19.09 -15.85 37.78
N ILE A 223 -18.28 -15.45 38.76
CA ILE A 223 -17.95 -14.05 39.07
C ILE A 223 -16.90 -13.52 38.09
N LEU A 224 -15.86 -14.31 37.79
CA LEU A 224 -14.72 -13.92 36.95
C LEU A 224 -14.58 -14.83 35.70
N PRO A 225 -15.58 -14.92 34.80
CA PRO A 225 -15.59 -15.93 33.74
C PRO A 225 -14.55 -15.69 32.64
N ASN A 226 -14.18 -14.42 32.38
CA ASN A 226 -13.25 -14.05 31.30
C ASN A 226 -11.89 -13.58 31.81
N VAL A 227 -11.60 -13.76 33.10
CA VAL A 227 -10.24 -13.56 33.62
C VAL A 227 -9.52 -14.89 33.48
N PRO A 228 -8.36 -14.95 32.80
CA PRO A 228 -7.53 -16.14 32.79
C PRO A 228 -7.16 -16.53 34.21
N PHE A 229 -7.62 -17.70 34.64
CA PHE A 229 -7.54 -18.12 36.03
C PHE A 229 -6.95 -19.51 36.13
N VAL A 230 -6.04 -19.71 37.08
CA VAL A 230 -5.51 -21.01 37.49
C VAL A 230 -5.68 -21.14 38.98
N MET A 231 -6.58 -22.00 39.42
CA MET A 231 -6.86 -22.23 40.83
C MET A 231 -6.36 -23.62 41.24
N SER A 232 -5.40 -23.66 42.16
CA SER A 232 -4.85 -24.88 42.74
C SER A 232 -5.51 -25.18 44.09
N PHE A 233 -5.96 -26.41 44.29
CA PHE A 233 -6.36 -26.92 45.59
C PHE A 233 -5.83 -28.35 45.79
N SER A 234 -4.98 -28.49 46.79
CA SER A 234 -4.25 -29.73 47.03
C SER A 234 -4.82 -30.47 48.23
N LYS A 235 -4.89 -31.80 48.15
CA LYS A 235 -5.37 -32.67 49.23
C LYS A 235 -4.43 -33.84 49.48
N ILE A 236 -3.99 -34.02 50.71
CA ILE A 236 -3.19 -35.18 51.12
C ILE A 236 -4.06 -36.11 51.98
N THR A 237 -4.15 -37.35 51.51
CA THR A 237 -4.81 -38.46 52.21
C THR A 237 -3.77 -39.44 52.74
N ARG A 238 -4.20 -40.44 53.51
CA ARG A 238 -3.32 -41.46 54.06
C ARG A 238 -2.42 -42.16 53.02
N ARG A 239 -2.87 -42.32 51.77
CA ARG A 239 -2.14 -43.08 50.72
C ARG A 239 -1.61 -42.20 49.59
N LYS A 240 -2.37 -41.19 49.20
CA LYS A 240 -2.10 -40.37 48.02
C LYS A 240 -2.19 -38.88 48.33
N ALA A 241 -1.39 -38.10 47.63
CA ALA A 241 -1.54 -36.66 47.48
C ALA A 241 -2.21 -36.39 46.14
N TYR A 242 -3.11 -35.41 46.13
CA TYR A 242 -3.87 -34.98 44.97
C TYR A 242 -3.60 -33.50 44.76
N PHE A 243 -3.16 -33.14 43.55
CA PHE A 243 -3.06 -31.76 43.10
C PHE A 243 -4.11 -31.52 42.05
N HIS A 244 -5.13 -30.75 42.40
CA HIS A 244 -6.21 -30.40 41.50
C HIS A 244 -6.06 -28.95 41.06
N TYR A 245 -6.17 -28.71 39.76
CA TYR A 245 -6.12 -27.39 39.18
C TYR A 245 -7.37 -27.17 38.33
N GLN A 246 -8.12 -26.11 38.63
CA GLN A 246 -9.20 -25.63 37.77
C GLN A 246 -8.74 -24.40 37.00
N LEU A 247 -9.03 -24.37 35.70
CA LEU A 247 -8.65 -23.34 34.77
C LEU A 247 -9.86 -22.81 34.01
N TRP A 248 -9.90 -21.51 33.76
CA TRP A 248 -10.90 -20.88 32.90
C TRP A 248 -10.42 -19.53 32.36
N GLY A 249 -11.19 -18.95 31.43
CA GLY A 249 -10.92 -17.62 30.89
C GLY A 249 -9.74 -17.56 29.92
N SER A 250 -9.18 -18.69 29.49
CA SER A 250 -8.07 -18.78 28.54
C SER A 250 -8.22 -19.95 27.57
N ARG A 251 -7.49 -19.90 26.44
CA ARG A 251 -7.42 -21.00 25.48
C ARG A 251 -6.60 -22.17 26.02
N SER A 252 -5.59 -21.92 26.85
CA SER A 252 -4.89 -22.98 27.60
C SER A 252 -5.85 -23.77 28.51
N ALA A 253 -6.84 -23.10 29.12
CA ALA A 253 -7.89 -23.77 29.88
C ALA A 253 -8.79 -24.63 28.98
N GLU A 254 -9.13 -24.16 27.77
CA GLU A 254 -9.91 -24.95 26.79
C GLU A 254 -9.17 -26.21 26.35
N ILE A 255 -7.86 -26.12 26.09
CA ILE A 255 -7.00 -27.26 25.73
C ILE A 255 -7.03 -28.33 26.83
N LEU A 256 -6.98 -27.91 28.09
CA LEU A 256 -7.04 -28.79 29.26
C LEU A 256 -8.48 -29.11 29.68
N LYS A 257 -9.50 -28.72 28.91
CA LYS A 257 -10.93 -28.92 29.25
C LYS A 257 -11.31 -28.38 30.64
N GLY A 258 -10.60 -27.35 31.08
CA GLY A 258 -10.83 -26.63 32.33
C GLY A 258 -10.21 -27.25 33.57
N ASN A 259 -9.61 -28.45 33.50
CA ASN A 259 -9.04 -29.13 34.67
C ASN A 259 -7.67 -29.74 34.38
N PHE A 260 -6.80 -29.79 35.38
CA PHE A 260 -5.55 -30.53 35.36
C PHE A 260 -5.35 -31.19 36.71
N ASP A 261 -5.43 -32.52 36.76
CA ASP A 261 -5.42 -33.29 37.99
C ASP A 261 -4.20 -34.23 38.04
N VAL A 262 -3.55 -34.30 39.19
CA VAL A 262 -2.38 -35.16 39.41
C VAL A 262 -2.54 -35.94 40.70
N GLU A 263 -2.37 -37.26 40.62
CA GLU A 263 -2.35 -38.16 41.77
C GLU A 263 -0.94 -38.70 42.05
N LEU A 264 -0.51 -38.63 43.30
CA LEU A 264 0.84 -39.02 43.73
C LEU A 264 0.77 -40.00 44.92
N PRO A 265 1.24 -41.26 44.80
CA PRO A 265 1.17 -42.24 45.88
C PRO A 265 2.33 -42.08 46.85
N TRP A 266 2.30 -40.99 47.63
CA TRP A 266 3.40 -40.65 48.56
C TRP A 266 3.74 -41.78 49.55
N ARG A 267 2.76 -42.62 49.94
CA ARG A 267 3.01 -43.72 50.87
C ARG A 267 3.82 -44.86 50.23
N GLU A 268 3.58 -45.14 48.96
CA GLU A 268 4.32 -46.17 48.22
C GLU A 268 5.76 -45.71 48.01
N VAL A 269 5.93 -44.45 47.62
CA VAL A 269 7.25 -43.80 47.52
C VAL A 269 7.97 -43.82 48.87
N ALA A 270 7.28 -43.50 49.97
CA ALA A 270 7.84 -43.57 51.32
C ALA A 270 8.29 -44.99 51.70
N GLN A 271 7.56 -46.03 51.28
CA GLN A 271 7.95 -47.42 51.52
C GLN A 271 9.18 -47.82 50.70
N GLN A 272 9.22 -47.45 49.42
CA GLN A 272 10.35 -47.72 48.53
C GLN A 272 11.64 -47.07 49.04
N ILE A 273 11.55 -45.82 49.53
CA ILE A 273 12.69 -45.13 50.15
C ILE A 273 13.23 -45.93 51.35
N ARG A 274 12.35 -46.48 52.19
CA ARG A 274 12.78 -47.32 53.32
C ARG A 274 13.43 -48.60 52.86
N ASP A 275 12.90 -49.23 51.82
CA ASP A 275 13.40 -50.50 51.29
C ASP A 275 14.78 -50.33 50.62
N GLU A 276 15.05 -49.18 50.01
CA GLU A 276 16.30 -48.86 49.30
C GLU A 276 17.35 -48.15 50.17
N ALA A 277 16.97 -47.72 51.37
CA ALA A 277 17.87 -47.06 52.30
C ALA A 277 18.89 -48.05 52.88
N SER A 278 20.19 -47.71 52.76
CA SER A 278 21.26 -48.53 53.32
C SER A 278 21.30 -48.49 54.86
N GLU A 279 20.68 -47.49 55.47
CA GLU A 279 20.54 -47.30 56.91
C GLU A 279 19.07 -47.03 57.28
N ALA A 280 18.66 -47.41 58.49
CA ALA A 280 17.30 -47.17 58.96
C ALA A 280 17.01 -45.67 59.08
N ILE A 281 16.07 -45.17 58.27
CA ILE A 281 15.60 -43.78 58.30
C ILE A 281 14.46 -43.67 59.31
N ASN A 282 14.54 -42.67 60.20
CA ASN A 282 13.44 -42.40 61.13
C ASN A 282 12.22 -41.83 60.39
N ASP A 283 11.07 -41.78 61.07
CA ASP A 283 9.83 -41.34 60.46
C ASP A 283 9.84 -39.85 60.09
N ASP A 284 10.42 -39.00 60.93
CA ASP A 284 10.45 -37.55 60.73
C ASP A 284 11.27 -37.16 59.49
N ASP A 285 12.50 -37.67 59.38
CA ASP A 285 13.39 -37.44 58.23
C ASP A 285 12.74 -37.94 56.92
N LEU A 286 12.05 -39.09 56.97
CA LEU A 286 11.34 -39.60 55.81
C LEU A 286 10.18 -38.69 55.39
N TYR A 287 9.39 -38.20 56.34
CA TYR A 287 8.26 -37.34 56.02
C TYR A 287 8.70 -35.95 55.55
N GLU A 288 9.83 -35.43 56.03
CA GLU A 288 10.48 -34.23 55.48
C GLU A 288 10.88 -34.42 54.02
N ILE A 289 11.54 -35.53 53.68
CA ILE A 289 11.90 -35.86 52.30
C ILE A 289 10.67 -35.94 51.40
N ILE A 290 9.59 -36.58 51.86
CA ILE A 290 8.32 -36.65 51.13
C ILE A 290 7.69 -35.25 50.99
N GLY A 291 7.78 -34.41 52.03
CA GLY A 291 7.30 -33.03 52.00
C GLY A 291 8.00 -32.18 50.95
N ASP A 292 9.32 -32.27 50.87
CA ASP A 292 10.13 -31.59 49.85
C ASP A 292 9.82 -32.09 48.44
N TRP A 293 9.63 -33.40 48.28
CA TRP A 293 9.21 -33.99 47.00
C TRP A 293 7.85 -33.46 46.54
N LEU A 294 6.83 -33.49 47.41
CA LEU A 294 5.49 -32.97 47.10
C LEU A 294 5.52 -31.48 46.76
N THR A 295 6.27 -30.69 47.53
CA THR A 295 6.39 -29.25 47.32
C THR A 295 7.13 -28.92 46.02
N THR A 296 8.14 -29.73 45.65
CA THR A 296 8.86 -29.62 44.37
C THR A 296 7.95 -29.91 43.19
N LEU A 297 7.18 -30.99 43.25
CA LEU A 297 6.21 -31.34 42.20
C LEU A 297 5.13 -30.26 42.04
N GLN A 298 4.63 -29.70 43.14
CA GLN A 298 3.68 -28.59 43.08
C GLN A 298 4.24 -27.37 42.33
N LYS A 299 5.52 -27.03 42.53
CA LYS A 299 6.19 -25.94 41.79
C LYS A 299 6.35 -26.29 40.30
N ILE A 300 6.72 -27.52 39.97
CA ILE A 300 6.87 -27.99 38.58
C ILE A 300 5.54 -27.87 37.84
N TYR A 301 4.45 -28.40 38.39
CA TYR A 301 3.13 -28.32 37.76
C TYR A 301 2.61 -26.88 37.69
N ALA A 302 2.84 -26.07 38.71
CA ALA A 302 2.50 -24.64 38.67
C ALA A 302 3.24 -23.93 37.52
N LEU A 303 4.55 -24.16 37.37
CA LEU A 303 5.32 -23.55 36.28
C LEU A 303 4.91 -24.08 34.91
N PHE A 304 4.59 -25.38 34.79
CA PHE A 304 4.07 -25.95 33.55
C PHE A 304 2.77 -25.26 33.09
N LEU A 305 1.81 -25.04 34.00
CA LEU A 305 0.55 -24.36 33.66
C LEU A 305 0.77 -22.89 33.27
N VAL A 306 1.72 -22.22 33.92
CA VAL A 306 2.10 -20.83 33.59
C VAL A 306 2.80 -20.76 32.22
N ASP A 307 3.76 -21.64 31.95
CA ASP A 307 4.43 -21.70 30.65
C ASP A 307 3.44 -22.10 29.54
N LEU A 308 2.51 -23.02 29.80
CA LEU A 308 1.46 -23.36 28.85
C LEU A 308 0.58 -22.15 28.52
N TYR A 309 0.18 -21.37 29.53
CA TYR A 309 -0.55 -20.13 29.31
C TYR A 309 0.28 -19.13 28.48
N ALA A 310 1.56 -18.92 28.82
CA ALA A 310 2.42 -18.00 28.09
C ALA A 310 2.59 -18.42 26.61
N ILE A 311 2.72 -19.73 26.36
CA ILE A 311 2.84 -20.29 25.02
C ILE A 311 1.52 -20.23 24.25
N VAL A 312 0.37 -20.42 24.87
CA VAL A 312 -0.92 -20.50 24.13
C VAL A 312 -1.60 -19.14 24.02
N ASP A 313 -1.66 -18.42 25.14
CA ASP A 313 -2.45 -17.20 25.32
C ASP A 313 -1.57 -15.93 25.33
N GLY A 314 -0.29 -16.06 25.71
CA GLY A 314 0.66 -14.94 25.80
C GLY A 314 0.96 -14.31 24.45
N ASP A 315 1.50 -13.10 24.42
CA ASP A 315 1.62 -12.34 23.16
C ASP A 315 2.78 -12.77 22.27
N ASP A 316 3.77 -13.49 22.80
CA ASP A 316 4.95 -13.90 22.06
C ASP A 316 4.91 -15.39 21.71
N PRO A 317 4.74 -15.78 20.43
CA PRO A 317 4.77 -17.18 20.04
C PRO A 317 6.17 -17.82 20.24
N PHE A 318 7.23 -17.01 20.36
CA PHE A 318 8.60 -17.45 20.60
C PHE A 318 9.01 -17.43 22.07
N TYR A 319 8.04 -17.44 22.98
CA TYR A 319 8.24 -17.44 24.43
C TYR A 319 9.33 -18.44 24.87
N SER A 320 10.25 -17.99 25.73
CA SER A 320 11.29 -18.85 26.28
C SER A 320 10.72 -19.68 27.43
N ILE A 321 10.55 -20.99 27.20
CA ILE A 321 10.04 -21.94 28.20
C ILE A 321 10.95 -21.92 29.44
N LYS A 322 10.37 -21.61 30.60
CA LYS A 322 11.10 -21.49 31.87
C LYS A 322 11.27 -22.85 32.56
N LEU A 323 10.40 -23.82 32.28
CA LEU A 323 10.35 -25.12 32.96
C LEU A 323 11.71 -25.86 33.03
N ASP A 324 12.54 -25.78 31.99
CA ASP A 324 13.85 -26.45 31.94
C ASP A 324 15.03 -25.56 32.41
N SER A 325 14.82 -24.26 32.56
CA SER A 325 15.88 -23.32 32.96
C SER A 325 15.88 -23.00 34.47
N VAL A 326 14.77 -23.25 35.16
CA VAL A 326 14.58 -22.88 36.56
C VAL A 326 15.05 -24.00 37.51
N SER A 327 15.64 -23.61 38.64
CA SER A 327 15.96 -24.54 39.74
C SER A 327 14.77 -24.69 40.69
N PHE A 328 14.43 -25.93 41.03
CA PHE A 328 13.33 -26.25 41.94
C PHE A 328 13.76 -26.53 43.39
N GLY A 329 15.07 -26.39 43.68
CA GLY A 329 15.65 -26.73 44.99
C GLY A 329 16.17 -28.17 45.11
N VAL A 330 16.08 -28.96 44.02
CA VAL A 330 16.66 -30.31 43.90
C VAL A 330 17.61 -30.37 42.71
N PRO A 331 18.55 -31.34 42.65
CA PRO A 331 19.46 -31.48 41.50
C PRO A 331 18.71 -31.59 40.17
N LYS A 332 19.23 -30.99 39.09
CA LYS A 332 18.53 -30.94 37.79
C LYS A 332 18.20 -32.33 37.26
N GLN A 333 19.14 -33.28 37.36
CA GLN A 333 18.98 -34.68 36.92
C GLN A 333 17.79 -35.37 37.60
N THR A 334 17.59 -35.08 38.89
CA THR A 334 16.52 -35.60 39.74
C THR A 334 15.15 -35.05 39.31
N ALA A 335 15.05 -33.76 39.00
CA ALA A 335 13.81 -33.15 38.52
C ALA A 335 13.47 -33.51 37.06
N SER A 336 14.47 -33.86 36.23
CA SER A 336 14.30 -34.13 34.80
C SER A 336 13.26 -35.20 34.49
N GLN A 337 13.09 -36.21 35.34
CA GLN A 337 12.10 -37.28 35.12
C GLN A 337 10.66 -36.78 35.05
N TYR A 338 10.35 -35.70 35.79
CA TYR A 338 9.03 -35.08 35.82
C TYR A 338 8.93 -33.90 34.84
N ILE A 339 10.04 -33.19 34.62
CA ILE A 339 10.10 -32.04 33.72
C ILE A 339 10.03 -32.47 32.25
N GLN A 340 10.77 -33.50 31.84
CA GLN A 340 10.89 -33.89 30.44
C GLN A 340 9.54 -34.15 29.75
N PRO A 341 8.62 -34.98 30.27
CA PRO A 341 7.33 -35.21 29.60
C PRO A 341 6.49 -33.93 29.48
N LEU A 342 6.57 -33.03 30.47
CA LEU A 342 5.86 -31.75 30.43
C LEU A 342 6.51 -30.76 29.44
N ALA A 343 7.84 -30.72 29.40
CA ALA A 343 8.60 -29.90 28.46
C ALA A 343 8.34 -30.32 27.00
N GLU A 344 8.25 -31.62 26.72
CA GLU A 344 7.88 -32.13 25.40
C GLU A 344 6.48 -31.68 24.97
N ILE A 345 5.51 -31.63 25.90
CA ILE A 345 4.17 -31.07 25.63
C ILE A 345 4.27 -29.58 25.29
N LEU A 346 4.97 -28.80 26.12
CA LEU A 346 5.14 -27.35 25.89
C LEU A 346 5.82 -27.06 24.55
N GLN A 347 6.88 -27.80 24.20
CA GLN A 347 7.60 -27.66 22.94
C GLN A 347 6.70 -27.98 21.73
N ARG A 348 5.90 -29.06 21.80
CA ARG A 348 4.95 -29.38 20.72
C ARG A 348 3.93 -28.26 20.52
N VAL A 349 3.29 -27.81 21.59
CA VAL A 349 2.28 -26.73 21.53
C VAL A 349 2.90 -25.44 21.01
N GLN A 350 4.13 -25.13 21.41
CA GLN A 350 4.86 -23.97 20.91
C GLN A 350 5.19 -24.07 19.42
N ASN A 351 5.70 -25.21 18.96
CA ASN A 351 6.03 -25.43 17.55
C ASN A 351 4.78 -25.28 16.68
N GLU A 352 3.66 -25.86 17.08
CA GLU A 352 2.38 -25.71 16.39
C GLU A 352 1.92 -24.25 16.32
N ARG A 353 2.08 -23.50 17.42
CA ARG A 353 1.76 -22.06 17.44
C ARG A 353 2.64 -21.27 16.47
N ILE A 354 3.94 -21.56 16.45
CA ILE A 354 4.91 -20.92 15.55
C ILE A 354 4.59 -21.26 14.08
N GLU A 355 4.21 -22.50 13.78
CA GLU A 355 3.80 -22.92 12.44
C GLU A 355 2.55 -22.18 11.98
N SER A 356 1.50 -22.15 12.81
CA SER A 356 0.28 -21.39 12.52
C SER A 356 0.57 -19.90 12.31
N PHE A 357 1.48 -19.33 13.09
CA PHE A 357 1.93 -17.96 12.95
C PHE A 357 2.65 -17.72 11.60
N ASN A 358 3.59 -18.60 11.24
CA ASN A 358 4.32 -18.52 9.97
C ASN A 358 3.39 -18.65 8.76
N GLU A 359 2.35 -19.48 8.84
CA GLU A 359 1.35 -19.62 7.78
C GLU A 359 0.55 -18.33 7.58
N GLN A 360 0.13 -17.67 8.66
CA GLN A 360 -0.56 -16.38 8.59
C GLN A 360 0.32 -15.30 7.97
N LEU A 361 1.61 -15.25 8.33
CA LEU A 361 2.56 -14.32 7.77
C LEU A 361 2.73 -14.52 6.25
N ARG A 362 2.84 -15.77 5.79
CA ARG A 362 2.91 -16.09 4.36
C ARG A 362 1.67 -15.61 3.60
N ARG A 363 0.47 -15.84 4.16
CA ARG A 363 -0.79 -15.36 3.53
C ARG A 363 -0.82 -13.84 3.40
N GLN A 364 -0.39 -13.10 4.42
CA GLN A 364 -0.33 -11.63 4.35
C GLN A 364 0.66 -11.14 3.28
N GLN A 365 1.83 -11.78 3.19
CA GLN A 365 2.81 -11.48 2.15
C GLN A 365 2.24 -11.74 0.75
N GLU A 366 1.56 -12.87 0.56
CA GLU A 366 0.89 -13.20 -0.71
C GLU A 366 -0.20 -12.17 -1.07
N GLU A 367 -1.01 -11.75 -0.09
CA GLU A 367 -2.04 -10.72 -0.29
C GLU A 367 -1.44 -9.34 -0.62
N GLU A 368 -0.33 -8.97 0.00
CA GLU A 368 0.39 -7.72 -0.30
C GLU A 368 1.02 -7.79 -1.69
N GLU A 369 1.66 -8.90 -2.05
CA GLU A 369 2.19 -9.11 -3.40
C GLU A 369 1.08 -9.08 -4.46
N GLN A 370 -0.09 -9.65 -4.18
CA GLN A 370 -1.24 -9.57 -5.08
C GLN A 370 -1.74 -8.13 -5.22
N ARG A 371 -1.83 -7.38 -4.13
CA ARG A 371 -2.18 -5.94 -4.15
C ARG A 371 -1.18 -5.15 -4.98
N ASN A 372 0.12 -5.35 -4.76
CA ASN A 372 1.19 -4.70 -5.52
C ASN A 372 1.12 -5.04 -7.01
N ARG A 373 0.90 -6.32 -7.37
CA ARG A 373 0.69 -6.75 -8.76
C ARG A 373 -0.54 -6.09 -9.40
N GLN A 374 -1.66 -6.00 -8.67
CA GLN A 374 -2.86 -5.33 -9.17
C GLN A 374 -2.64 -3.83 -9.38
N GLU A 375 -1.93 -3.17 -8.46
CA GLU A 375 -1.56 -1.76 -8.62
C GLU A 375 -0.63 -1.55 -9.82
N GLU A 376 0.34 -2.43 -10.04
CA GLU A 376 1.22 -2.38 -11.19
C GLU A 376 0.46 -2.56 -12.51
N LEU A 377 -0.45 -3.53 -12.59
CA LEU A 377 -1.34 -3.72 -13.75
C LEU A 377 -2.17 -2.46 -14.02
N LYS A 378 -2.76 -1.85 -12.99
CA LYS A 378 -3.50 -0.58 -13.14
C LYS A 378 -2.60 0.56 -13.62
N ARG A 379 -1.36 0.65 -13.14
CA ARG A 379 -0.38 1.65 -13.60
C ARG A 379 -0.02 1.43 -15.07
N GLN A 380 0.20 0.18 -15.48
CA GLN A 380 0.49 -0.16 -16.87
C GLN A 380 -0.70 0.13 -17.80
N GLU A 381 -1.92 -0.19 -17.38
CA GLU A 381 -3.14 0.12 -18.12
C GLU A 381 -3.32 1.63 -18.28
N ASN A 382 -3.15 2.40 -17.19
CA ASN A 382 -3.19 3.86 -17.22
C ASN A 382 -2.14 4.45 -18.17
N LEU A 383 -0.91 3.91 -18.16
CA LEU A 383 0.15 4.34 -19.07
C LEU A 383 -0.20 4.03 -20.54
N CYS A 384 -0.78 2.85 -20.81
CA CYS A 384 -1.24 2.47 -22.15
C CYS A 384 -2.34 3.42 -22.64
N ASN A 385 -3.32 3.71 -21.79
CA ASN A 385 -4.42 4.65 -22.07
C ASN A 385 -3.91 6.08 -22.33
N GLN A 386 -2.92 6.55 -21.55
CA GLN A 386 -2.28 7.84 -21.78
C GLN A 386 -1.53 7.88 -23.12
N LYS A 387 -0.75 6.85 -23.44
CA LYS A 387 -0.07 6.74 -24.74
C LYS A 387 -1.05 6.72 -25.90
N ALA A 388 -2.13 5.94 -25.80
CA ALA A 388 -3.18 5.88 -26.83
C ALA A 388 -3.92 7.21 -27.00
N LYS A 389 -4.11 7.98 -25.91
CA LYS A 389 -4.69 9.33 -25.98
C LYS A 389 -3.73 10.33 -26.64
N ALA A 390 -2.44 10.29 -26.27
CA ALA A 390 -1.43 11.16 -26.86
C ALA A 390 -1.27 10.90 -28.37
N GLU A 391 -1.29 9.63 -28.78
CA GLU A 391 -1.22 9.27 -30.21
C GLU A 391 -2.45 9.74 -30.99
N ARG A 392 -3.66 9.65 -30.41
CA ARG A 392 -4.87 10.22 -31.03
C ARG A 392 -4.77 11.73 -31.23
N ILE A 393 -4.35 12.47 -30.21
CA ILE A 393 -4.14 13.92 -30.31
C ILE A 393 -3.11 14.23 -31.39
N ARG A 394 -2.00 13.48 -31.45
CA ARG A 394 -0.96 13.66 -32.46
C ARG A 394 -1.49 13.43 -33.89
N GLN A 395 -2.33 12.43 -34.09
CA GLN A 395 -2.95 12.14 -35.39
C GLN A 395 -3.95 13.23 -35.80
N GLU A 396 -4.76 13.71 -34.87
CA GLU A 396 -5.69 14.82 -35.09
C GLU A 396 -4.93 16.12 -35.47
N GLU A 397 -3.85 16.45 -34.74
CA GLU A 397 -2.99 17.60 -35.06
C GLU A 397 -2.33 17.47 -36.44
N LEU A 398 -1.90 16.27 -36.82
CA LEU A 398 -1.31 16.02 -38.14
C LEU A 398 -2.33 16.26 -39.26
N CYS A 399 -3.56 15.77 -39.08
CA CYS A 399 -4.65 15.96 -40.04
C CYS A 399 -4.96 17.45 -40.23
N LEU A 400 -5.12 18.19 -39.13
CA LEU A 400 -5.37 19.64 -39.17
C LEU A 400 -4.26 20.40 -39.91
N ARG A 401 -2.99 20.05 -39.69
CA ARG A 401 -1.86 20.67 -40.41
C ARG A 401 -1.90 20.39 -41.90
N GLN A 402 -2.25 19.17 -42.31
CA GLN A 402 -2.36 18.80 -43.73
C GLN A 402 -3.52 19.55 -44.41
N GLU A 403 -4.67 19.67 -43.74
CA GLU A 403 -5.80 20.46 -44.23
C GLU A 403 -5.43 21.93 -44.41
N GLU A 404 -4.72 22.52 -43.44
CA GLU A 404 -4.28 23.91 -43.50
C GLU A 404 -3.27 24.16 -44.63
N SER A 405 -2.31 23.22 -44.84
CA SER A 405 -1.36 23.33 -45.94
C SER A 405 -2.04 23.22 -47.30
N ALA A 406 -3.00 22.30 -47.45
CA ALA A 406 -3.77 22.15 -48.68
C ALA A 406 -4.59 23.41 -49.01
N ARG A 407 -5.20 24.05 -48.00
CA ARG A 407 -5.92 25.32 -48.15
C ARG A 407 -4.99 26.44 -48.64
N LYS A 408 -3.82 26.61 -48.01
CA LYS A 408 -2.83 27.63 -48.40
C LYS A 408 -2.30 27.41 -49.82
N GLU A 409 -2.11 26.17 -50.24
CA GLU A 409 -1.68 25.85 -51.60
C GLU A 409 -2.76 26.18 -52.64
N ALA A 410 -4.02 25.85 -52.36
CA ALA A 410 -5.15 26.17 -53.22
C ALA A 410 -5.31 27.70 -53.41
N GLU A 411 -5.14 28.47 -52.34
CA GLU A 411 -5.16 29.93 -52.37
C GLU A 411 -4.01 30.51 -53.23
N ARG A 412 -2.79 30.00 -53.05
CA ARG A 412 -1.63 30.40 -53.86
C ARG A 412 -1.85 30.13 -55.35
N LYS A 413 -2.40 28.96 -55.71
CA LYS A 413 -2.71 28.62 -57.10
C LYS A 413 -3.75 29.57 -57.71
N ARG A 414 -4.77 29.95 -56.95
CA ARG A 414 -5.76 30.98 -57.36
C ARG A 414 -5.10 32.33 -57.65
N LEU A 415 -4.26 32.81 -56.73
CA LEU A 415 -3.57 34.10 -56.88
C LEU A 415 -2.59 34.13 -58.06
N ALA A 416 -1.90 33.01 -58.31
CA ALA A 416 -0.95 32.89 -59.42
C ALA A 416 -1.64 32.91 -60.80
N GLY A 417 -2.78 32.22 -60.95
CA GLY A 417 -3.56 32.24 -62.19
C GLY A 417 -4.10 33.63 -62.53
N PHE A 418 -4.40 34.42 -61.50
CA PHE A 418 -4.90 35.78 -61.62
C PHE A 418 -3.83 36.79 -62.07
N LYS A 419 -2.62 36.72 -61.50
CA LYS A 419 -1.52 37.64 -61.83
C LYS A 419 -1.09 37.55 -63.31
N SER A 420 -1.16 36.36 -63.90
CA SER A 420 -0.79 36.14 -65.30
C SER A 420 -1.72 36.82 -66.32
N LYS A 421 -3.01 37.05 -66.01
CA LYS A 421 -4.01 37.59 -66.96
C LYS A 421 -3.92 39.13 -67.11
N TYR A 422 -3.50 39.86 -66.07
CA TYR A 422 -3.43 41.33 -66.06
C TYR A 422 -2.02 41.88 -65.83
N GLN A 423 -0.98 41.09 -66.07
CA GLN A 423 0.41 41.48 -65.80
C GLN A 423 0.79 42.85 -66.38
N LYS A 424 0.33 43.17 -67.60
CA LYS A 424 0.61 44.50 -68.20
C LYS A 424 -0.05 45.65 -67.45
N LEU A 425 -1.23 45.43 -66.86
CA LEU A 425 -1.90 46.43 -66.01
C LEU A 425 -1.18 46.57 -64.67
N ASP A 426 -0.76 45.45 -64.08
CA ASP A 426 0.09 45.41 -62.87
C ASP A 426 1.41 46.19 -63.09
N ASP A 427 2.06 46.03 -64.24
CA ASP A 427 3.31 46.72 -64.59
C ASP A 427 3.10 48.24 -64.75
N PHE A 428 2.02 48.67 -65.39
CA PHE A 428 1.70 50.11 -65.52
C PHE A 428 1.32 50.74 -64.17
N LEU A 429 0.53 50.05 -63.35
CA LEU A 429 0.12 50.54 -62.03
C LEU A 429 1.30 50.61 -61.05
N SER A 430 2.14 49.58 -61.01
CA SER A 430 3.35 49.56 -60.16
C SER A 430 4.37 50.64 -60.55
N SER A 431 4.47 50.95 -61.84
CA SER A 431 5.28 52.05 -62.37
C SER A 431 4.61 53.43 -62.23
N GLN A 432 3.43 53.51 -61.60
CA GLN A 432 2.63 54.74 -61.44
C GLN A 432 2.31 55.44 -62.77
N LYS A 433 2.25 54.67 -63.86
CA LYS A 433 1.85 55.12 -65.20
C LYS A 433 0.33 55.13 -65.29
N TRP A 434 -0.30 56.01 -64.52
CA TRP A 434 -1.75 56.04 -64.31
C TRP A 434 -2.55 56.24 -65.61
N ARG A 435 -1.98 56.96 -66.59
CA ARG A 435 -2.61 57.19 -67.89
C ARG A 435 -2.65 55.95 -68.77
N GLU A 436 -1.55 55.24 -68.82
CA GLU A 436 -1.41 53.99 -69.54
C GLU A 436 -2.24 52.88 -68.86
N ALA A 437 -2.27 52.87 -67.52
CA ALA A 437 -3.10 51.95 -66.74
C ALA A 437 -4.60 52.19 -66.95
N ASP A 438 -5.06 53.45 -66.95
CA ASP A 438 -6.47 53.80 -67.20
C ASP A 438 -6.92 53.41 -68.62
N TYR A 439 -6.07 53.70 -69.61
CA TYR A 439 -6.32 53.30 -71.00
C TYR A 439 -6.36 51.77 -71.13
N LEU A 440 -5.39 51.05 -70.55
CA LEU A 440 -5.37 49.59 -70.62
C LEU A 440 -6.55 48.96 -69.87
N THR A 441 -6.98 49.55 -68.76
CA THR A 441 -8.17 49.11 -68.01
C THR A 441 -9.41 49.16 -68.90
N ARG A 442 -9.60 50.24 -69.67
CA ARG A 442 -10.68 50.34 -70.66
C ARG A 442 -10.63 49.22 -71.69
N GLU A 443 -9.46 48.98 -72.27
CA GLU A 443 -9.28 47.94 -73.30
C GLU A 443 -9.55 46.54 -72.75
N ILE A 444 -9.11 46.25 -71.52
CA ILE A 444 -9.38 44.98 -70.85
C ILE A 444 -10.89 44.80 -70.64
N ILE A 445 -11.58 45.81 -70.13
CA ILE A 445 -13.03 45.75 -69.86
C ILE A 445 -13.83 45.60 -71.16
N LEU A 446 -13.45 46.30 -72.23
CA LEU A 446 -14.05 46.13 -73.56
C LEU A 446 -13.83 44.72 -74.11
N ASN A 447 -12.63 44.16 -73.92
CA ASN A 447 -12.32 42.81 -74.38
C ASN A 447 -13.14 41.74 -73.66
N VAL A 448 -13.23 41.80 -72.33
CA VAL A 448 -13.99 40.81 -71.56
C VAL A 448 -15.50 40.95 -71.72
N ALA A 449 -15.97 42.13 -72.10
CA ALA A 449 -17.35 42.35 -72.52
C ALA A 449 -17.62 41.99 -73.99
N ASN A 450 -16.62 41.52 -74.75
CA ASN A 450 -16.68 41.25 -76.19
C ASN A 450 -17.12 42.45 -77.04
N ARG A 451 -16.63 43.65 -76.70
CA ARG A 451 -17.02 44.94 -77.31
C ARG A 451 -15.89 45.79 -77.83
N THR A 452 -14.74 45.18 -78.07
CA THR A 452 -13.55 45.86 -78.58
C THR A 452 -13.82 46.63 -79.88
N SER A 453 -14.61 46.07 -80.81
CA SER A 453 -14.91 46.72 -82.09
C SER A 453 -15.88 47.90 -81.98
N GLN A 454 -16.74 47.92 -80.96
CA GLN A 454 -17.69 49.01 -80.70
C GLN A 454 -17.08 50.16 -79.89
N GLY A 455 -15.92 49.92 -79.26
CA GLY A 455 -15.16 50.93 -78.49
C GLY A 455 -15.89 51.50 -77.27
N SER A 456 -17.07 50.97 -76.94
CA SER A 456 -17.98 51.45 -75.89
C SER A 456 -18.85 50.32 -75.35
N LEU A 457 -19.29 50.44 -74.10
CA LEU A 457 -20.17 49.47 -73.46
C LEU A 457 -21.62 49.98 -73.47
N ASP A 458 -22.56 49.09 -73.73
CA ASP A 458 -23.97 49.36 -73.43
C ASP A 458 -24.35 48.81 -72.05
N LYS A 459 -25.54 49.17 -71.57
CA LYS A 459 -26.04 48.81 -70.24
C LYS A 459 -26.07 47.31 -69.98
N ALA A 460 -26.36 46.50 -71.01
CA ALA A 460 -26.39 45.04 -70.87
C ALA A 460 -24.97 44.48 -70.70
N SER A 461 -24.02 45.05 -71.45
CA SER A 461 -22.63 44.62 -71.44
C SER A 461 -21.92 44.98 -70.14
N ILE A 462 -22.25 46.10 -69.50
CA ILE A 462 -21.74 46.47 -68.17
C ILE A 462 -22.11 45.40 -67.12
N LYS A 463 -23.35 44.90 -67.15
CA LYS A 463 -23.82 43.85 -66.23
C LYS A 463 -23.27 42.47 -66.55
N ALA A 464 -22.79 42.26 -67.78
CA ALA A 464 -22.27 40.98 -68.25
C ALA A 464 -20.74 40.85 -68.05
N VAL A 465 -20.05 41.90 -67.60
CA VAL A 465 -18.62 41.82 -67.28
C VAL A 465 -18.40 40.77 -66.17
N PRO A 466 -17.52 39.78 -66.33
CA PRO A 466 -17.31 38.75 -65.31
C PRO A 466 -16.87 39.34 -63.96
N SER A 467 -17.42 38.81 -62.87
CA SER A 467 -17.13 39.27 -61.50
C SER A 467 -15.65 39.13 -61.17
N GLU A 468 -15.03 38.03 -61.59
CA GLU A 468 -13.62 37.73 -61.37
C GLU A 468 -12.72 38.76 -62.05
N ASP A 469 -13.11 39.24 -63.24
CA ASP A 469 -12.38 40.26 -63.99
C ASP A 469 -12.49 41.65 -63.33
N LEU A 470 -13.67 42.02 -62.81
CA LEU A 470 -13.85 43.29 -62.10
C LEU A 470 -13.14 43.32 -60.75
N GLN A 471 -13.22 42.23 -59.98
CA GLN A 471 -12.43 42.04 -58.76
C GLN A 471 -10.95 42.15 -59.06
N ALA A 472 -10.52 41.65 -60.23
CA ALA A 472 -9.12 41.68 -60.57
C ALA A 472 -8.56 43.06 -60.81
N ILE A 473 -9.26 43.79 -61.66
CA ILE A 473 -8.92 45.16 -62.00
C ILE A 473 -8.98 46.03 -60.75
N ASP A 474 -10.06 45.91 -59.96
CA ASP A 474 -10.24 46.71 -58.75
C ASP A 474 -9.12 46.46 -57.72
N HIS A 475 -8.78 45.20 -57.45
CA HIS A 475 -7.70 44.85 -56.53
C HIS A 475 -6.36 45.43 -56.96
N LEU A 476 -6.02 45.39 -58.25
CA LEU A 476 -4.78 45.98 -58.76
C LEU A 476 -4.75 47.50 -58.59
N TRP A 477 -5.85 48.18 -58.91
CA TRP A 477 -5.97 49.63 -58.72
C TRP A 477 -5.87 50.02 -57.24
N VAL A 478 -6.57 49.32 -56.35
CA VAL A 478 -6.55 49.55 -54.90
C VAL A 478 -5.15 49.28 -54.34
N HIS A 479 -4.52 48.17 -54.70
CA HIS A 479 -3.22 47.77 -54.18
C HIS A 479 -2.12 48.80 -54.51
N HIS A 480 -1.96 49.13 -55.79
CA HIS A 480 -0.87 50.02 -56.23
C HIS A 480 -1.10 51.49 -55.90
N SER A 481 -2.37 51.89 -55.74
CA SER A 481 -2.71 53.26 -55.35
C SER A 481 -2.72 53.48 -53.83
N LYS A 482 -2.44 52.45 -53.01
CA LYS A 482 -2.60 52.47 -51.55
C LYS A 482 -4.04 52.85 -51.15
N SER A 483 -5.01 52.18 -51.76
CA SER A 483 -6.45 52.34 -51.57
C SER A 483 -7.00 53.72 -51.96
N LYS A 484 -6.31 54.45 -52.83
CA LYS A 484 -6.78 55.74 -53.34
C LYS A 484 -7.65 55.62 -54.58
N PHE A 485 -7.42 54.63 -55.43
CA PHE A 485 -8.09 54.41 -56.70
C PHE A 485 -8.71 53.01 -56.75
N GLY A 486 -9.73 52.85 -57.58
CA GLY A 486 -10.49 51.62 -57.71
C GLY A 486 -11.98 51.89 -57.88
N PHE A 487 -12.67 50.96 -58.52
CA PHE A 487 -14.12 50.99 -58.67
C PHE A 487 -14.85 50.81 -57.33
N SER A 488 -14.31 50.02 -56.40
CA SER A 488 -14.82 49.88 -55.02
C SER A 488 -14.70 51.20 -54.25
N VAL A 489 -13.60 51.92 -54.43
CA VAL A 489 -13.36 53.25 -53.84
C VAL A 489 -14.34 54.28 -54.43
N GLN A 490 -14.58 54.25 -55.75
CA GLN A 490 -15.61 55.06 -56.43
C GLN A 490 -17.02 54.77 -55.92
N LYS A 491 -17.37 53.49 -55.79
CA LYS A 491 -18.66 53.05 -55.27
C LYS A 491 -18.89 53.54 -53.84
N THR A 492 -17.87 53.46 -52.98
CA THR A 492 -17.95 53.94 -51.59
C THR A 492 -18.20 55.46 -51.56
N LEU A 493 -17.43 56.22 -52.33
CA LEU A 493 -17.59 57.68 -52.41
C LEU A 493 -18.93 58.11 -53.04
N TRP A 494 -19.48 57.31 -53.95
CA TRP A 494 -20.82 57.52 -54.51
C TRP A 494 -21.89 57.46 -53.43
N ILE A 495 -21.84 56.44 -52.56
CA ILE A 495 -22.74 56.31 -51.41
C ILE A 495 -22.57 57.50 -50.46
N ASP A 496 -21.33 57.91 -50.16
CA ASP A 496 -21.02 59.08 -49.32
C ASP A 496 -21.54 60.41 -49.91
N CYS A 497 -21.77 60.47 -51.22
CA CYS A 497 -22.38 61.64 -51.85
C CYS A 497 -23.90 61.69 -51.70
N GLY A 498 -24.53 60.61 -51.20
CA GLY A 498 -25.97 60.43 -51.10
C GLY A 498 -26.55 59.58 -52.22
N GLY A 499 -25.72 58.89 -53.01
CA GLY A 499 -26.16 58.05 -54.11
C GLY A 499 -26.70 56.70 -53.65
N MET A 500 -27.79 56.26 -54.29
CA MET A 500 -28.29 54.89 -54.12
C MET A 500 -27.67 53.99 -55.20
N ILE A 501 -27.32 52.76 -54.83
CA ILE A 501 -26.74 51.79 -55.76
C ILE A 501 -27.77 51.46 -56.87
N GLY A 502 -27.34 51.52 -58.13
CA GLY A 502 -28.19 51.25 -59.28
C GLY A 502 -29.12 52.39 -59.72
N VAL A 503 -29.17 53.51 -58.98
CA VAL A 503 -30.04 54.66 -59.27
C VAL A 503 -29.20 55.84 -59.73
N TYR A 504 -29.55 56.42 -60.89
CA TYR A 504 -28.90 57.64 -61.37
C TYR A 504 -29.65 58.89 -60.88
N ASP A 505 -28.91 59.75 -60.19
CA ASP A 505 -29.35 61.10 -59.82
C ASP A 505 -28.30 62.10 -60.31
N TYR A 506 -28.70 63.05 -61.14
CA TYR A 506 -27.81 64.06 -61.72
C TYR A 506 -27.16 64.96 -60.66
N THR A 507 -27.90 65.31 -59.60
CA THR A 507 -27.39 66.17 -58.52
C THR A 507 -26.32 65.46 -57.70
N VAL A 508 -26.53 64.18 -57.41
CA VAL A 508 -25.55 63.31 -56.75
C VAL A 508 -24.35 63.07 -57.66
N PHE A 509 -24.58 62.80 -58.95
CA PHE A 509 -23.51 62.59 -59.92
C PHE A 509 -22.62 63.82 -60.07
N LYS A 510 -23.20 65.02 -60.15
CA LYS A 510 -22.45 66.28 -60.20
C LYS A 510 -21.63 66.50 -58.92
N LYS A 511 -22.19 66.19 -57.75
CA LYS A 511 -21.50 66.26 -56.45
C LYS A 511 -20.34 65.27 -56.35
N PHE A 512 -20.56 64.02 -56.76
CA PHE A 512 -19.53 62.99 -56.85
C PHE A 512 -18.42 63.41 -57.80
N ALA A 513 -18.77 63.80 -59.03
CA ALA A 513 -17.83 64.24 -60.06
C ALA A 513 -16.98 65.44 -59.61
N ALA A 514 -17.55 66.36 -58.83
CA ALA A 514 -16.78 67.44 -58.24
C ALA A 514 -15.77 66.96 -57.17
N LYS A 515 -16.14 65.97 -56.36
CA LYS A 515 -15.25 65.38 -55.34
C LYS A 515 -14.10 64.58 -55.95
N VAL A 516 -14.32 63.93 -57.09
CA VAL A 516 -13.28 63.15 -57.78
C VAL A 516 -12.50 63.95 -58.83
N GLY A 517 -12.85 65.23 -59.03
CA GLY A 517 -12.15 66.13 -59.95
C GLY A 517 -12.59 66.06 -61.40
N TRP A 518 -13.71 65.41 -61.71
CA TRP A 518 -14.27 65.32 -63.06
C TRP A 518 -15.14 66.55 -63.42
N TYR A 519 -15.60 67.33 -62.44
CA TYR A 519 -16.35 68.59 -62.65
C TYR A 519 -15.66 69.78 -61.98
N SER A 520 -15.47 70.88 -62.73
CA SER A 520 -14.87 72.11 -62.21
C SER A 520 -15.93 73.16 -61.89
N HIS A 521 -16.12 73.45 -60.60
CA HIS A 521 -16.97 74.56 -60.15
C HIS A 521 -16.40 75.93 -60.56
N ARG A 522 -15.09 76.05 -60.79
CA ARG A 522 -14.44 77.31 -61.20
C ARG A 522 -14.79 77.70 -62.63
N ASN A 523 -14.77 76.73 -63.54
CA ASN A 523 -15.07 76.95 -64.96
C ASN A 523 -16.52 76.62 -65.31
N ILE A 524 -17.30 76.14 -64.32
CA ILE A 524 -18.69 75.68 -64.46
C ILE A 524 -18.83 74.65 -65.61
N ASP A 525 -17.81 73.81 -65.77
CA ASP A 525 -17.72 72.86 -66.88
C ASP A 525 -17.07 71.55 -66.46
N TRP A 526 -17.33 70.51 -67.25
CA TRP A 526 -16.75 69.19 -67.09
C TRP A 526 -15.29 69.17 -67.55
N VAL A 527 -14.44 68.44 -66.82
CA VAL A 527 -13.01 68.37 -67.14
C VAL A 527 -12.80 67.34 -68.25
N THR A 528 -12.17 67.75 -69.36
CA THR A 528 -11.86 66.82 -70.45
C THR A 528 -10.84 65.77 -70.00
N TYR A 529 -10.89 64.56 -70.55
CA TYR A 529 -9.94 63.49 -70.23
C TYR A 529 -8.48 63.94 -70.34
N THR A 530 -8.13 64.66 -71.42
CA THR A 530 -6.77 65.16 -71.62
C THR A 530 -6.39 66.21 -70.57
N ALA A 531 -7.29 67.11 -70.18
CA ALA A 531 -7.04 68.07 -69.12
C ALA A 531 -6.90 67.38 -67.75
N PHE A 532 -7.77 66.41 -67.44
CA PHE A 532 -7.74 65.65 -66.19
C PHE A 532 -6.43 64.85 -66.03
N MET A 533 -5.97 64.18 -67.11
CA MET A 533 -4.75 63.37 -67.10
C MET A 533 -3.45 64.19 -67.20
N ASN A 534 -3.50 65.42 -67.74
CA ASN A 534 -2.33 66.31 -67.81
C ASN A 534 -2.19 67.21 -66.57
N ASP A 535 -3.20 67.27 -65.71
CA ASP A 535 -3.11 67.99 -64.44
C ASP A 535 -2.13 67.28 -63.50
N THR A 536 -0.92 67.83 -63.40
CA THR A 536 0.16 67.30 -62.55
C THR A 536 -0.15 67.45 -61.06
N LEU A 537 -1.16 68.23 -60.66
CA LEU A 537 -1.71 68.19 -59.30
C LEU A 537 -2.56 66.94 -59.05
N ASN A 538 -3.16 66.31 -60.05
CA ASN A 538 -3.90 65.05 -59.86
C ASN A 538 -2.98 63.84 -59.71
N ALA A 539 -1.75 63.86 -60.24
CA ALA A 539 -0.80 62.77 -60.01
C ALA A 539 -0.11 62.84 -58.62
N LYS A 540 0.04 64.04 -58.03
CA LYS A 540 0.65 64.23 -56.70
C LYS A 540 -0.36 64.45 -55.55
N ASN A 541 -1.52 65.07 -55.81
CA ASN A 541 -2.62 65.33 -54.87
C ASN A 541 -3.94 64.63 -55.29
N ALA A 542 -3.84 63.48 -55.97
CA ALA A 542 -4.98 62.76 -56.51
C ALA A 542 -6.15 62.65 -55.52
N LEU A 543 -7.30 63.24 -55.88
CA LEU A 543 -8.54 63.06 -55.14
C LEU A 543 -8.86 61.56 -55.11
N SER A 544 -9.21 61.03 -53.94
CA SER A 544 -9.59 59.62 -53.81
C SER A 544 -10.74 59.30 -54.77
N ALA A 545 -10.71 58.08 -55.31
CA ALA A 545 -11.65 57.56 -56.31
C ALA A 545 -11.61 58.22 -57.70
N SER A 546 -10.60 59.04 -58.01
CA SER A 546 -10.55 59.75 -59.29
C SER A 546 -10.22 58.88 -60.51
N LEU A 547 -9.66 57.69 -60.28
CA LEU A 547 -9.33 56.68 -61.27
C LEU A 547 -9.83 55.29 -60.84
N PRO A 548 -10.08 54.37 -61.79
CA PRO A 548 -10.04 54.58 -63.25
C PRO A 548 -11.20 55.45 -63.78
N LEU A 549 -10.92 56.30 -64.77
CA LEU A 549 -11.86 57.23 -65.42
C LEU A 549 -12.39 56.67 -66.75
N SER A 550 -11.61 55.87 -67.48
CA SER A 550 -12.01 55.36 -68.82
C SER A 550 -12.56 53.93 -68.81
N GLY A 551 -12.77 53.31 -67.65
CA GLY A 551 -13.12 51.90 -67.52
C GLY A 551 -14.39 51.45 -68.26
N LEU A 552 -15.30 52.36 -68.62
CA LEU A 552 -16.49 52.06 -69.43
C LEU A 552 -16.63 53.14 -70.51
N GLY A 553 -16.40 52.79 -71.77
CA GLY A 553 -16.48 53.75 -72.90
C GLY A 553 -17.92 54.21 -73.12
N LEU A 554 -18.15 55.54 -73.09
CA LEU A 554 -19.45 56.18 -73.26
C LEU A 554 -19.38 57.19 -74.42
N SER A 555 -20.40 57.15 -75.29
CA SER A 555 -20.29 57.54 -76.71
C SER A 555 -20.39 59.04 -77.01
N GLY A 556 -19.57 59.49 -77.96
CA GLY A 556 -19.97 60.43 -79.02
C GLY A 556 -19.83 61.93 -78.75
N SER A 557 -18.83 62.55 -79.42
CA SER A 557 -18.58 63.99 -79.63
C SER A 557 -17.95 64.81 -78.48
N ASN A 558 -16.65 65.10 -78.66
CA ASN A 558 -15.81 66.20 -78.11
C ASN A 558 -15.91 66.70 -76.66
N VAL A 559 -16.64 66.02 -75.77
CA VAL A 559 -16.51 66.17 -74.31
C VAL A 559 -16.60 64.78 -73.67
N PHE A 560 -15.46 64.16 -73.40
CA PHE A 560 -15.35 62.82 -72.80
C PHE A 560 -15.73 62.85 -71.32
N MET A 561 -16.95 62.44 -70.98
CA MET A 561 -17.37 62.25 -69.59
C MET A 561 -18.28 61.05 -69.43
N ILE A 562 -18.07 60.30 -68.35
CA ILE A 562 -18.89 59.13 -68.01
C ILE A 562 -20.36 59.56 -67.89
N GLY A 563 -21.27 58.93 -68.64
CA GLY A 563 -22.71 59.05 -68.39
C GLY A 563 -23.05 58.49 -67.02
N GLY A 564 -23.61 59.31 -66.12
CA GLY A 564 -23.86 58.87 -64.74
C GLY A 564 -24.87 57.71 -64.63
N THR A 565 -25.66 57.44 -65.68
CA THR A 565 -26.50 56.24 -65.79
C THR A 565 -25.69 54.95 -65.82
N ASP A 566 -24.53 54.97 -66.47
CA ASP A 566 -23.71 53.78 -66.68
C ASP A 566 -22.83 53.51 -65.45
N LEU A 567 -22.41 54.57 -64.77
CA LEU A 567 -21.73 54.49 -63.48
C LEU A 567 -22.65 53.87 -62.39
N ALA A 568 -23.93 54.26 -62.36
CA ALA A 568 -24.89 53.68 -61.43
C ALA A 568 -25.11 52.17 -61.68
N ILE A 569 -25.12 51.74 -62.95
CA ILE A 569 -25.24 50.33 -63.33
C ILE A 569 -23.98 49.55 -62.94
N LEU A 570 -22.80 50.14 -63.14
CA LEU A 570 -21.54 49.55 -62.70
C LEU A 570 -21.54 49.32 -61.18
N PHE A 571 -21.90 50.33 -60.38
CA PHE A 571 -21.93 50.20 -58.93
C PHE A 571 -22.93 49.14 -58.45
N SER A 572 -24.05 48.96 -59.16
CA SER A 572 -24.96 47.85 -58.91
C SER A 572 -24.30 46.49 -59.19
N HIS A 573 -23.54 46.39 -60.28
CA HIS A 573 -22.86 45.16 -60.66
C HIS A 573 -21.72 44.82 -59.69
N LEU A 574 -20.89 45.79 -59.32
CA LEU A 574 -19.85 45.63 -58.30
C LEU A 574 -20.43 45.10 -56.98
N ASN A 575 -21.62 45.59 -56.59
CA ASN A 575 -22.32 45.09 -55.40
C ASN A 575 -22.68 43.60 -55.51
N THR A 576 -23.10 43.13 -56.68
CA THR A 576 -23.35 41.69 -56.92
C THR A 576 -22.06 40.88 -57.02
N CYS A 577 -20.94 41.52 -57.36
CA CYS A 577 -19.60 40.91 -57.37
C CYS A 577 -18.93 40.89 -55.98
N GLY A 578 -19.55 41.42 -54.92
CA GLY A 578 -18.95 41.46 -53.58
C GLY A 578 -17.84 42.50 -53.39
N LEU A 579 -17.84 43.56 -54.21
CA LEU A 579 -16.96 44.74 -54.13
C LEU A 579 -17.68 45.98 -53.61
#